data_AF-A0A7S3SSE0-F1
#
_entry.id   AF-A0A7S3SSE0-F1
#
_cell.length_a   1.000
_cell.length_b   1.000
_cell.length_c   1.000
_cell.angle_alpha   90.00
_cell.angle_beta   90.00
_cell.angle_gamma   90.00
#
_symmetry.space_group_name_H-M   'P 1'
#
loop_
_entity.id
_entity.type
_entity.pdbx_description
1 polymer ?
#
loop_
_entity_poly.entity_id
_entity_poly.type
_entity_poly.pdbx_seq_one_letter_code
_entity_poly.pdbx_strand_id
1 'polypeptide(L)'
;AQSYALLRLLGRKLGGGKYYPEAKLFEIEYALGVHEDLARAWAPGMMIALRPAILGHEFAGDDDKTAKVKALREKFGEEQLEKFLKTYTDILENAGGGFFCGSEVTIADLAILPQIRYFHNGIADHVDPKIIGKFPVVTAWMERMQAIPAIAKWYESKK
;
A
#
# COMPACT_ATOMS: atom_id res chain seq x y z
N ALA A 1 11.55 -14.46 -7.28
CA ALA A 1 12.39 -13.73 -6.30
C ALA A 1 11.49 -13.25 -5.15
N GLN A 2 11.97 -13.26 -3.91
CA GLN A 2 11.21 -12.79 -2.74
C GLN A 2 11.50 -11.30 -2.52
N SER A 3 10.61 -10.42 -3.02
CA SER A 3 10.81 -8.95 -3.02
C SER A 3 11.06 -8.39 -1.62
N TYR A 4 10.31 -8.85 -0.61
CA TYR A 4 10.47 -8.37 0.76
C TYR A 4 11.74 -8.87 1.45
N ALA A 5 12.27 -10.04 1.07
CA ALA A 5 13.57 -10.48 1.55
C ALA A 5 14.68 -9.54 1.06
N LEU A 6 14.59 -9.11 -0.21
CA LEU A 6 15.51 -8.13 -0.78
C LEU A 6 15.31 -6.73 -0.16
N LEU A 7 14.07 -6.31 0.08
CA LEU A 7 13.80 -5.03 0.75
C LEU A 7 14.42 -5.00 2.16
N ARG A 8 14.24 -6.06 2.95
CA ARG A 8 14.86 -6.20 4.27
C ARG A 8 16.39 -6.19 4.18
N LEU A 9 16.97 -6.90 3.22
CA LEU A 9 18.42 -6.88 2.98
C LEU A 9 18.93 -5.47 2.69
N LEU A 10 18.26 -4.73 1.81
CA LEU A 10 18.62 -3.35 1.48
C LEU A 10 18.43 -2.42 2.68
N GLY A 11 17.36 -2.59 3.46
CA GLY A 11 17.11 -1.83 4.68
C GLY A 11 18.23 -1.96 5.72
N ARG A 12 18.83 -3.15 5.84
CA ARG A 12 20.01 -3.38 6.72
C ARG A 12 21.30 -2.78 6.16
N LYS A 13 21.49 -2.84 4.84
CA LYS A 13 22.75 -2.43 4.19
C LYS A 13 22.86 -0.93 3.94
N LEU A 14 21.76 -0.28 3.61
CA LEU A 14 21.76 1.13 3.21
C LEU A 14 21.57 2.05 4.41
N GLY A 15 22.13 3.26 4.33
CA GLY A 15 21.97 4.30 5.35
C GLY A 15 22.46 3.88 6.74
N GLY A 16 23.43 2.96 6.83
CA GLY A 16 23.91 2.43 8.11
C GLY A 16 22.89 1.57 8.85
N GLY A 17 21.93 0.96 8.14
CA GLY A 17 20.87 0.13 8.76
C GLY A 17 19.68 0.93 9.28
N LYS A 18 19.69 2.27 9.12
CA LYS A 18 18.64 3.15 9.66
C LYS A 18 17.23 2.88 9.14
N TYR A 19 17.12 2.25 7.97
CA TYR A 19 15.81 1.93 7.37
C TYR A 19 15.20 0.65 7.92
N TYR A 20 15.98 -0.16 8.65
CA TYR A 20 15.51 -1.39 9.28
C TYR A 20 16.28 -1.66 10.59
N PRO A 21 16.17 -0.77 11.59
CA PRO A 21 16.90 -0.87 12.85
C PRO A 21 16.30 -1.95 13.76
N GLU A 22 17.17 -2.62 14.52
CA GLU A 22 16.78 -3.71 15.42
C GLU A 22 15.73 -3.29 16.46
N ALA A 23 15.88 -2.07 16.99
CA ALA A 23 14.97 -1.49 17.98
C ALA A 23 13.53 -1.25 17.49
N LYS A 24 13.28 -1.33 16.17
CA LYS A 24 11.95 -1.13 15.56
C LYS A 24 11.48 -2.31 14.72
N LEU A 25 12.10 -3.48 14.87
CA LEU A 25 11.79 -4.64 14.04
C LEU A 25 10.32 -5.04 14.15
N PHE A 26 9.75 -5.05 15.34
CA PHE A 26 8.36 -5.43 15.53
C PHE A 26 7.42 -4.47 14.78
N GLU A 27 7.57 -3.16 14.98
CA GLU A 27 6.73 -2.15 14.34
C GLU A 27 6.87 -2.19 12.82
N ILE A 28 8.08 -2.37 12.31
CA ILE A 28 8.34 -2.45 10.86
C ILE A 28 7.70 -3.72 10.28
N GLU A 29 7.93 -4.88 10.89
CA GLU A 29 7.38 -6.14 10.40
C GLU A 29 5.86 -6.18 10.49
N TYR A 30 5.28 -5.59 11.55
CA TYR A 30 3.83 -5.47 11.68
C TYR A 30 3.25 -4.58 10.57
N ALA A 31 3.82 -3.39 10.34
CA ALA A 31 3.36 -2.51 9.27
C ALA A 31 3.51 -3.15 7.88
N LEU A 32 4.61 -3.87 7.63
CA LEU A 32 4.79 -4.66 6.39
C LEU A 32 3.76 -5.78 6.27
N GLY A 33 3.42 -6.47 7.36
CA GLY A 33 2.37 -7.49 7.37
C GLY A 33 1.01 -6.92 6.98
N VAL A 34 0.61 -5.79 7.57
CA VAL A 34 -0.64 -5.10 7.20
C VAL A 34 -0.62 -4.66 5.73
N HIS A 35 0.52 -4.20 5.24
CA HIS A 35 0.70 -3.87 3.82
C HIS A 35 0.51 -5.08 2.89
N GLU A 36 1.10 -6.22 3.23
CA GLU A 36 0.95 -7.47 2.49
C GLU A 36 -0.50 -7.98 2.54
N ASP A 37 -1.19 -7.80 3.66
CA ASP A 37 -2.60 -8.15 3.81
C ASP A 37 -3.50 -7.28 2.93
N LEU A 38 -3.26 -5.96 2.86
CA LEU A 38 -3.94 -5.07 1.91
C LEU A 38 -3.70 -5.51 0.46
N ALA A 39 -2.45 -5.84 0.12
CA ALA A 39 -2.11 -6.31 -1.22
C ALA A 39 -2.83 -7.62 -1.57
N ARG A 40 -2.90 -8.55 -0.61
CA ARG A 40 -3.60 -9.83 -0.77
C ARG A 40 -5.12 -9.64 -0.89
N ALA A 41 -5.70 -8.71 -0.14
CA ALA A 41 -7.12 -8.37 -0.23
C ALA A 41 -7.49 -7.74 -1.58
N TRP A 42 -6.60 -6.93 -2.15
CA TRP A 42 -6.79 -6.34 -3.49
C TRP A 42 -6.55 -7.33 -4.64
N ALA A 43 -5.68 -8.31 -4.44
CA ALA A 43 -5.20 -9.21 -5.50
C ALA A 43 -6.29 -9.89 -6.34
N PRO A 44 -7.43 -10.38 -5.80
CA PRO A 44 -8.47 -11.01 -6.61
C PRO A 44 -9.04 -10.10 -7.70
N GLY A 45 -9.31 -8.83 -7.38
CA GLY A 45 -9.84 -7.86 -8.35
C GLY A 45 -8.85 -7.58 -9.49
N MET A 46 -7.56 -7.53 -9.17
CA MET A 46 -6.48 -7.38 -10.15
C MET A 46 -6.25 -8.65 -10.98
N MET A 47 -6.20 -9.81 -10.33
CA MET A 47 -5.88 -11.08 -10.99
C MET A 47 -7.01 -11.57 -11.89
N ILE A 48 -8.27 -11.34 -11.53
CA ILE A 48 -9.40 -11.67 -12.41
C ILE A 48 -9.40 -10.77 -13.65
N ALA A 49 -9.02 -9.50 -13.52
CA ALA A 49 -8.88 -8.61 -14.67
C ALA A 49 -7.77 -9.05 -15.64
N LEU A 50 -6.65 -9.53 -15.12
CA LEU A 50 -5.46 -9.85 -15.93
C LEU A 50 -5.39 -11.31 -16.38
N ARG A 51 -5.72 -12.25 -15.51
CA ARG A 51 -5.50 -13.70 -15.67
C ARG A 51 -6.57 -14.51 -14.89
N PRO A 52 -7.84 -14.45 -15.30
CA PRO A 52 -8.95 -15.02 -14.53
C PRO A 52 -8.85 -16.54 -14.30
N ALA A 53 -8.29 -17.28 -15.25
CA ALA A 53 -8.09 -18.72 -15.15
C ALA A 53 -7.20 -19.15 -13.97
N ILE A 54 -6.27 -18.30 -13.51
CA ILE A 54 -5.41 -18.60 -12.34
C ILE A 54 -6.25 -18.75 -11.06
N LEU A 55 -7.39 -18.06 -11.00
CA LEU A 55 -8.31 -18.11 -9.87
C LEU A 55 -9.55 -18.97 -10.18
N GLY A 56 -9.48 -19.82 -11.22
CA GLY A 56 -10.58 -20.71 -11.61
C GLY A 56 -11.79 -20.00 -12.21
N HIS A 57 -11.62 -18.76 -12.70
CA HIS A 57 -12.68 -18.04 -13.39
C HIS A 57 -12.58 -18.24 -14.90
N GLU A 58 -13.66 -18.76 -15.48
CA GLU A 58 -13.93 -18.76 -16.91
C GLU A 58 -15.11 -17.83 -17.18
N PHE A 59 -14.98 -17.00 -18.21
CA PHE A 59 -16.03 -16.05 -18.60
C PHE A 59 -16.47 -16.36 -20.03
N ALA A 60 -17.78 -16.32 -20.27
CA ALA A 60 -18.36 -16.52 -21.60
C ALA A 60 -18.05 -15.36 -22.55
N GLY A 61 -17.80 -14.16 -22.01
CA GLY A 61 -17.41 -12.98 -22.76
C GLY A 61 -16.79 -11.89 -21.88
N ASP A 62 -16.33 -10.81 -22.51
CA ASP A 62 -15.63 -9.71 -21.82
C ASP A 62 -16.53 -8.88 -20.89
N ASP A 63 -17.83 -8.82 -21.16
CA ASP A 63 -18.80 -8.09 -20.34
C ASP A 63 -18.96 -8.74 -18.95
N ASP A 64 -19.09 -10.07 -18.89
CA ASP A 64 -19.19 -10.81 -17.62
C ASP A 64 -17.94 -10.66 -16.76
N LYS A 65 -16.77 -10.69 -17.41
CA LYS A 65 -15.48 -10.45 -16.75
C LYS A 65 -15.43 -9.04 -16.17
N THR A 66 -15.81 -8.03 -16.97
CA THR A 66 -15.80 -6.62 -16.56
C THR A 66 -16.76 -6.38 -15.39
N ALA A 67 -17.97 -6.94 -15.45
CA ALA A 67 -18.94 -6.85 -14.37
C ALA A 67 -18.43 -7.51 -13.07
N LYS A 68 -17.78 -8.68 -13.16
CA LYS A 68 -17.20 -9.36 -12.00
C LYS A 68 -16.06 -8.57 -11.37
N VAL A 69 -15.16 -8.03 -12.20
CA VAL A 69 -14.02 -7.20 -11.76
C VAL A 69 -14.53 -5.95 -11.05
N LYS A 70 -15.49 -5.24 -11.65
CA LYS A 70 -16.13 -4.06 -11.05
C LYS A 70 -16.70 -4.39 -9.67
N ALA A 71 -17.54 -5.42 -9.57
CA ALA A 71 -18.18 -5.80 -8.31
C ALA A 71 -17.16 -6.15 -7.20
N LEU A 72 -16.06 -6.83 -7.55
CA LEU A 72 -15.00 -7.15 -6.58
C LEU A 72 -14.24 -5.92 -6.09
N ARG A 73 -13.97 -4.97 -7.00
CA ARG A 73 -13.22 -3.74 -6.68
C ARG A 73 -14.06 -2.76 -5.87
N GLU A 74 -15.34 -2.59 -6.21
CA GLU A 74 -16.30 -1.80 -5.42
C GLU A 74 -16.41 -2.37 -4.01
N LYS A 75 -16.65 -3.69 -3.90
CA LYS A 75 -16.72 -4.38 -2.60
C LYS A 75 -15.43 -4.22 -1.78
N PHE A 76 -14.27 -4.32 -2.41
CA PHE A 76 -12.99 -4.06 -1.73
C PHE A 76 -12.90 -2.63 -1.21
N GLY A 77 -13.24 -1.64 -2.03
CA GLY A 77 -13.23 -0.23 -1.65
C GLY A 77 -14.15 0.07 -0.47
N GLU A 78 -15.37 -0.49 -0.49
CA GLU A 78 -16.40 -0.28 0.52
C GLU A 78 -16.14 -1.04 1.82
N GLU A 79 -15.75 -2.31 1.75
CA GLU A 79 -15.73 -3.19 2.93
C GLU A 79 -14.34 -3.39 3.55
N GLN A 80 -13.26 -3.20 2.78
CA GLN A 80 -11.91 -3.61 3.17
C GLN A 80 -10.93 -2.45 3.21
N LEU A 81 -10.86 -1.64 2.15
CA LEU A 81 -9.89 -0.54 2.07
C LEU A 81 -10.04 0.43 3.25
N GLU A 82 -11.28 0.79 3.61
CA GLU A 82 -11.54 1.65 4.77
C GLU A 82 -10.97 1.07 6.07
N LYS A 83 -11.06 -0.26 6.28
CA LYS A 83 -10.54 -0.92 7.48
C LYS A 83 -9.02 -0.84 7.54
N PHE A 84 -8.34 -1.09 6.41
CA PHE A 84 -6.88 -0.95 6.36
C PHE A 84 -6.42 0.50 6.58
N LEU A 85 -7.17 1.49 6.07
CA LEU A 85 -6.87 2.89 6.32
C LEU A 85 -7.06 3.27 7.78
N LYS A 86 -8.07 2.72 8.47
CA LYS A 86 -8.22 2.83 9.93
C LYS A 86 -7.01 2.23 10.65
N THR A 87 -6.63 1.00 10.30
CA THR A 87 -5.44 0.36 10.88
C THR A 87 -4.17 1.20 10.65
N TYR A 88 -4.00 1.80 9.47
CA TYR A 88 -2.86 2.68 9.21
C TYR A 88 -2.90 3.97 10.03
N THR A 89 -4.07 4.58 10.20
CA THR A 89 -4.25 5.70 11.12
C THR A 89 -3.81 5.29 12.53
N ASP A 90 -4.32 4.17 13.04
CA ASP A 90 -3.99 3.69 14.39
C ASP A 90 -2.48 3.46 14.56
N ILE A 91 -1.81 2.84 13.57
CA ILE A 91 -0.36 2.63 13.60
C ILE A 91 0.38 3.97 13.63
N LEU A 92 0.02 4.90 12.74
CA LEU A 92 0.67 6.20 12.65
C LEU A 92 0.49 7.02 13.92
N GLU A 93 -0.71 7.06 14.49
CA GLU A 93 -1.00 7.76 15.75
C GLU A 93 -0.20 7.16 16.92
N ASN A 94 -0.20 5.83 17.05
CA ASN A 94 0.57 5.12 18.08
C ASN A 94 2.09 5.33 17.94
N ALA A 95 2.58 5.54 16.71
CA ALA A 95 3.98 5.84 16.43
C ALA A 95 4.36 7.31 16.68
N GLY A 96 3.42 8.17 17.11
CA GLY A 96 3.65 9.60 17.35
C GLY A 96 3.38 10.49 16.14
N GLY A 97 2.71 9.97 15.11
CA GLY A 97 2.15 10.74 14.00
C GLY A 97 3.12 11.14 12.89
N GLY A 98 4.39 10.72 12.94
CA GLY A 98 5.42 11.02 11.93
C GLY A 98 5.39 10.03 10.76
N PHE A 99 5.97 8.85 11.00
CA PHE A 99 6.09 7.71 10.10
C PHE A 99 5.57 6.44 10.77
N PHE A 100 5.42 5.35 10.03
CA PHE A 100 4.83 4.10 10.53
C PHE A 100 5.55 3.49 11.74
N CYS A 101 6.82 3.84 11.96
CA CYS A 101 7.65 3.26 13.03
C CYS A 101 8.33 4.31 13.92
N GLY A 102 7.85 5.56 13.90
CA GLY A 102 8.34 6.64 14.75
C GLY A 102 8.60 7.93 13.97
N SER A 103 9.70 8.62 14.30
CA SER A 103 10.10 9.89 13.68
C SER A 103 10.95 9.75 12.42
N GLU A 104 11.42 8.54 12.11
CA GLU A 104 12.31 8.27 10.99
C GLU A 104 11.64 7.36 9.95
N VAL A 105 12.01 7.55 8.68
CA VAL A 105 11.55 6.71 7.57
C VAL A 105 12.17 5.33 7.66
N THR A 106 11.34 4.30 7.48
CA THR A 106 11.78 2.90 7.42
C THR A 106 11.36 2.22 6.12
N ILE A 107 11.74 0.96 5.95
CA ILE A 107 11.25 0.14 4.83
C ILE A 107 9.72 -0.04 4.84
N ALA A 108 9.04 0.12 5.98
CA ALA A 108 7.58 0.08 6.05
C ALA A 108 6.97 1.24 5.25
N ASP A 109 7.42 2.47 5.49
CA ASP A 109 6.94 3.66 4.78
C ASP A 109 7.20 3.55 3.27
N LEU A 110 8.39 3.06 2.90
CA LEU A 110 8.80 2.88 1.51
C LEU A 110 7.97 1.81 0.78
N ALA A 111 7.50 0.78 1.47
CA ALA A 111 6.63 -0.24 0.91
C ALA A 111 5.17 0.22 0.80
N ILE A 112 4.67 0.95 1.80
CA ILE A 112 3.27 1.39 1.87
C ILE A 112 2.99 2.56 0.91
N LEU A 113 3.94 3.49 0.73
CA LEU A 113 3.71 4.70 -0.06
C LEU A 113 3.26 4.42 -1.50
N PRO A 114 3.90 3.54 -2.28
CA PRO A 114 3.45 3.23 -3.63
C PRO A 114 2.01 2.70 -3.68
N GLN A 115 1.62 1.87 -2.70
CA GLN A 115 0.29 1.26 -2.64
C GLN A 115 -0.78 2.28 -2.26
N ILE A 116 -0.53 3.16 -1.28
CA ILE A 116 -1.49 4.23 -0.95
C ILE A 116 -1.62 5.22 -2.11
N ARG A 117 -0.51 5.58 -2.77
CA ARG A 117 -0.54 6.43 -3.97
C ARG A 117 -1.33 5.81 -5.12
N TYR A 118 -1.27 4.49 -5.29
CA TYR A 118 -2.02 3.78 -6.31
C TYR A 118 -3.54 3.98 -6.15
N PHE A 119 -4.05 3.87 -4.93
CA PHE A 119 -5.46 4.13 -4.62
C PHE A 119 -5.80 5.62 -4.67
N HIS A 120 -4.97 6.47 -4.05
CA HIS A 120 -5.19 7.92 -4.00
C HIS A 120 -5.26 8.56 -5.39
N ASN A 121 -4.41 8.12 -6.32
CA ASN A 121 -4.36 8.68 -7.67
C ASN A 121 -5.43 8.09 -8.62
N GLY A 122 -6.35 7.26 -8.13
CA GLY A 122 -7.42 6.67 -8.92
C GLY A 122 -6.94 5.65 -9.96
N ILE A 123 -5.76 5.06 -9.77
CA ILE A 123 -5.24 4.00 -10.67
C ILE A 123 -6.01 2.69 -10.45
N ALA A 124 -6.51 2.47 -9.23
CA ALA A 124 -7.47 1.43 -8.93
C ALA A 124 -8.86 1.82 -9.45
N ASP A 125 -9.21 1.38 -10.66
CA ASP A 125 -10.54 1.59 -11.22
C ASP A 125 -11.62 0.97 -10.31
N HIS A 126 -12.80 1.61 -10.29
CA HIS A 126 -13.95 1.22 -9.45
C HIS A 126 -13.71 1.30 -7.92
N VAL A 127 -12.58 1.85 -7.47
CA VAL A 127 -12.36 2.24 -6.08
C VAL A 127 -12.40 3.77 -5.99
N ASP A 128 -13.21 4.34 -5.09
CA ASP A 128 -13.27 5.79 -4.92
C ASP A 128 -11.93 6.34 -4.39
N PRO A 129 -11.18 7.13 -5.19
CA PRO A 129 -9.89 7.68 -4.75
C PRO A 129 -10.03 8.65 -3.56
N LYS A 130 -11.22 9.24 -3.37
CA LYS A 130 -11.48 10.21 -2.30
C LYS A 130 -11.51 9.56 -0.91
N ILE A 131 -11.58 8.23 -0.82
CA ILE A 131 -11.58 7.52 0.46
C ILE A 131 -10.34 7.85 1.31
N ILE A 132 -9.17 8.01 0.67
CA ILE A 132 -7.92 8.34 1.36
C ILE A 132 -8.02 9.70 2.06
N GLY A 133 -8.68 10.68 1.43
CA GLY A 133 -8.88 12.02 1.99
C GLY A 133 -9.73 12.06 3.26
N LYS A 134 -10.46 10.98 3.57
CA LYS A 134 -11.19 10.83 4.84
C LYS A 134 -10.28 10.50 6.03
N PHE A 135 -9.01 10.18 5.76
CA PHE A 135 -8.01 9.79 6.75
C PHE A 135 -6.89 10.84 6.79
N PRO A 136 -7.06 11.93 7.58
CA PRO A 136 -6.11 13.05 7.57
C PRO A 136 -4.70 12.64 8.03
N VAL A 137 -4.58 11.69 8.96
CA VAL A 137 -3.27 11.19 9.43
C VAL A 137 -2.52 10.48 8.30
N VAL A 138 -3.21 9.65 7.52
CA VAL A 138 -2.65 8.95 6.36
C VAL A 138 -2.30 9.94 5.25
N THR A 139 -3.16 10.92 4.98
CA THR A 139 -2.90 11.97 3.99
C THR A 139 -1.66 12.80 4.37
N ALA A 140 -1.57 13.25 5.63
CA ALA A 140 -0.42 14.01 6.12
C ALA A 140 0.89 13.19 6.08
N TRP A 141 0.83 11.89 6.39
CA TRP A 141 1.98 11.00 6.22
C TRP A 141 2.42 10.89 4.76
N MET A 142 1.46 10.73 3.83
CA MET A 142 1.76 10.65 2.40
C MET A 142 2.41 11.94 1.89
N GLU A 143 1.91 13.11 2.33
CA GLU A 143 2.50 14.42 2.02
C GLU A 143 3.94 14.54 2.54
N ARG A 144 4.19 14.15 3.80
CA ARG A 144 5.55 14.11 4.37
C ARG A 144 6.48 13.22 3.56
N MET A 145 6.03 12.03 3.19
CA MET A 145 6.82 11.11 2.36
C MET A 145 7.13 11.69 0.98
N GLN A 146 6.15 12.33 0.34
CA GLN A 146 6.33 12.95 -0.99
C GLN A 146 7.20 14.22 -0.94
N ALA A 147 7.29 14.89 0.20
CA ALA A 147 8.18 16.02 0.40
C ALA A 147 9.67 15.63 0.53
N ILE A 148 10.00 14.35 0.72
CA ILE A 148 11.39 13.88 0.80
C ILE A 148 12.04 14.06 -0.59
N PRO A 149 13.15 14.81 -0.73
CA PRO A 149 13.70 15.19 -2.03
C PRO A 149 13.99 14.01 -2.97
N ALA A 150 14.52 12.90 -2.44
CA ALA A 150 14.80 11.71 -3.25
C ALA A 150 13.52 11.04 -3.77
N ILE A 151 12.45 11.04 -2.98
CA ILE A 151 11.14 10.47 -3.34
C ILE A 151 10.43 11.38 -4.34
N ALA A 152 10.43 12.69 -4.09
CA ALA A 152 9.90 13.70 -5.01
C ALA A 152 10.53 13.55 -6.40
N LYS A 153 11.87 13.57 -6.45
CA LYS A 153 12.64 13.40 -7.70
C LYS A 153 12.35 12.07 -8.39
N TRP A 154 12.20 10.97 -7.65
CA TRP A 154 11.85 9.68 -8.23
C TRP A 154 10.50 9.75 -8.94
N TYR A 155 9.47 10.30 -8.29
CA TYR A 155 8.15 10.36 -8.90
C TYR A 155 8.01 11.41 -10.00
N GLU A 156 8.79 12.49 -9.97
CA GLU A 156 8.91 13.41 -11.12
C GLU A 156 9.44 12.71 -12.37
N SER A 157 10.40 11.79 -12.21
CA SER A 157 10.94 11.00 -13.34
C SER A 157 10.00 9.94 -13.91
N LYS A 158 8.82 9.76 -13.29
CA LYS A 158 7.81 8.77 -13.67
C LYS A 158 6.51 9.40 -14.18
N LYS A 159 6.46 10.73 -14.27
CA LYS A 159 5.42 11.46 -15.00
C LYS A 159 5.73 11.41 -16.49
#